data_AF-Q0I5F2-F1
#
_entry.id   AF-Q0I5F2-F1
#
_cell.length_a   1.000
_cell.length_b   1.000
_cell.length_c   1.000
_cell.angle_alpha   90.00
_cell.angle_beta   90.00
_cell.angle_gamma   90.00
#
_symmetry.space_group_name_H-M   'P 1'
#
loop_
_entity.id
_entity.type
_entity.pdbx_description
1 polymer ?
#
loop_
_entity_poly.entity_id
_entity_poly.type
_entity_poly.pdbx_seq_one_letter_code
_entity_poly.pdbx_strand_id
1 'polypeptide(L)'
;MGVWNATIFGNDTSRDIKGEFFRRYNLGEEVEDIKNSLLLEEDDEDRFNVIFALAHCMWEVGQLDNKFLNEVKNIIDNEEDLKVLEE
;
A
#
# COMPACT_ATOMS: atom_id res chain seq x y z
N MET A 1 13.38 -11.12 -15.91
CA MET A 1 14.30 -10.89 -14.78
C MET A 1 13.86 -9.61 -14.09
N GLY A 2 12.82 -9.70 -13.25
CA GLY A 2 12.29 -8.55 -12.52
C GLY A 2 13.34 -8.02 -11.54
N VAL A 3 13.45 -6.69 -11.44
CA VAL A 3 14.36 -6.05 -10.49
C VAL A 3 13.77 -6.27 -9.10
N TRP A 4 14.32 -7.24 -8.37
CA TRP A 4 14.04 -7.38 -6.95
C TRP A 4 14.54 -6.12 -6.25
N ASN A 5 13.60 -5.31 -5.77
CA ASN A 5 13.90 -4.07 -5.07
C ASN A 5 13.20 -4.12 -3.72
N ALA A 6 13.97 -4.08 -2.63
CA ALA A 6 13.47 -4.10 -1.25
C ALA A 6 12.78 -2.79 -0.83
N THR A 7 12.69 -1.81 -1.75
CA THR A 7 11.97 -0.57 -1.51
C THR A 7 10.48 -0.78 -1.75
N ILE A 8 9.61 -0.19 -0.93
CA ILE A 8 8.13 -0.24 -1.09
C ILE A 8 7.69 0.13 -2.52
N PHE A 9 8.42 1.04 -3.19
CA PHE A 9 8.17 1.46 -4.58
C PHE A 9 8.96 0.69 -5.64
N GLY A 10 9.40 -0.53 -5.28
CA GLY A 10 10.18 -1.41 -6.13
C GLY A 10 9.36 -2.10 -7.23
N ASN A 11 8.05 -2.25 -7.00
CA ASN A 11 7.11 -2.84 -7.93
C ASN A 11 6.36 -1.74 -8.72
N ASP A 12 6.04 -1.98 -9.99
CA ASP A 12 5.31 -1.03 -10.83
C ASP A 12 3.92 -0.74 -10.23
N THR A 13 3.23 -1.75 -9.68
CA THR A 13 1.92 -1.59 -9.01
C THR A 13 1.96 -0.54 -7.89
N SER A 14 2.96 -0.61 -7.01
CA SER A 14 3.11 0.35 -5.91
C SER A 14 3.36 1.79 -6.37
N ARG A 15 4.01 1.97 -7.53
CA ARG A 15 4.29 3.29 -8.13
C ARG A 15 3.06 3.89 -8.77
N ASP A 16 2.27 3.05 -9.44
CA ASP A 16 0.98 3.45 -10.02
C ASP A 16 0.01 3.91 -8.93
N ILE A 17 -0.08 3.17 -7.81
CA ILE A 17 -0.88 3.55 -6.64
C ILE A 17 -0.41 4.89 -6.05
N LYS A 18 0.90 5.09 -5.88
CA LYS A 18 1.44 6.38 -5.42
C LYS A 18 1.00 7.52 -6.33
N GLY A 19 1.14 7.35 -7.64
CA GLY A 19 0.76 8.36 -8.63
C GLY A 19 -0.72 8.72 -8.56
N GLU A 20 -1.59 7.71 -8.53
CA GLU A 20 -3.04 7.93 -8.49
C GLU A 20 -3.49 8.52 -7.15
N PHE A 21 -2.88 8.10 -6.03
CA PHE A 21 -3.13 8.67 -4.71
C PHE A 21 -2.87 10.18 -4.69
N PHE A 22 -1.68 10.63 -5.11
CA PHE A 22 -1.36 12.06 -5.12
C PHE A 22 -2.19 12.84 -6.13
N ARG A 23 -2.56 12.23 -7.26
CA ARG A 23 -3.44 12.87 -8.24
C ARG A 23 -4.82 13.15 -7.65
N ARG A 24 -5.44 12.17 -6.99
CA ARG A 24 -6.74 12.31 -6.32
C ARG A 24 -6.69 13.22 -5.10
N TYR A 25 -5.62 13.12 -4.31
CA TYR A 25 -5.39 14.01 -3.19
C TYR A 25 -5.31 15.48 -3.64
N ASN A 26 -4.60 15.76 -4.74
CA ASN A 26 -4.53 17.10 -5.32
C ASN A 26 -5.87 17.59 -5.92
N LEU A 27 -6.80 16.69 -6.24
CA LEU A 27 -8.18 17.04 -6.62
C LEU A 27 -9.04 17.41 -5.41
N GLY A 28 -8.56 17.18 -4.18
CA GLY A 28 -9.27 17.47 -2.94
C GLY A 28 -10.16 16.33 -2.45
N GLU A 29 -9.94 15.10 -2.94
CA GLU A 29 -10.63 13.91 -2.41
C GLU A 29 -10.09 13.53 -1.02
N GLU A 30 -10.96 12.94 -0.20
CA GLU A 30 -10.58 12.48 1.13
C GLU A 30 -9.70 11.23 1.05
N VAL A 31 -8.71 11.19 1.94
CA VAL A 31 -7.72 10.10 1.99
C VAL A 31 -8.37 8.74 2.27
N GLU A 32 -9.45 8.70 3.05
CA GLU A 32 -10.19 7.46 3.33
C GLU A 32 -10.93 6.94 2.08
N ASP A 33 -11.53 7.81 1.29
CA ASP A 33 -12.21 7.44 0.03
C ASP A 33 -11.19 6.94 -1.00
N ILE A 34 -10.05 7.62 -1.11
CA ILE A 34 -8.95 7.22 -1.98
C ILE A 34 -8.40 5.85 -1.54
N LYS A 35 -8.19 5.65 -0.23
CA LYS A 35 -7.74 4.36 0.33
C LYS A 35 -8.73 3.25 -0.01
N ASN A 36 -10.03 3.44 0.27
CA ASN A 36 -11.05 2.42 0.02
C ASN A 36 -11.21 2.12 -1.47
N SER A 37 -11.00 3.11 -2.34
CA SER A 37 -11.05 2.92 -3.80
C SER A 37 -9.80 2.27 -4.39
N LEU A 38 -8.63 2.41 -3.74
CA LEU A 38 -7.36 1.85 -4.19
C LEU A 38 -7.01 0.52 -3.51
N LEU A 39 -7.72 0.15 -2.44
CA LEU A 39 -7.59 -1.17 -1.84
C LEU A 39 -8.01 -2.22 -2.88
N LEU A 40 -7.07 -3.09 -3.24
CA LEU A 40 -7.34 -4.25 -4.08
C LEU A 40 -8.10 -5.32 -3.28
N GLU A 41 -8.77 -6.23 -4.00
CA GLU A 41 -9.44 -7.38 -3.41
C GLU A 41 -8.45 -8.27 -2.66
N GLU A 42 -8.96 -9.05 -1.70
CA GLU A 42 -8.11 -9.80 -0.76
C GLU A 42 -7.22 -10.87 -1.41
N ASP A 43 -7.58 -11.33 -2.61
CA ASP A 43 -6.92 -12.40 -3.37
C ASP A 43 -5.82 -11.91 -4.33
N ASP A 44 -5.52 -10.62 -4.38
CA ASP A 44 -4.46 -10.10 -5.25
C ASP A 44 -3.07 -10.32 -4.61
N GLU A 45 -2.16 -10.98 -5.33
CA GLU A 45 -0.75 -11.15 -4.92
C GLU A 45 -0.07 -9.80 -4.62
N ASP A 46 -0.56 -8.73 -5.25
CA ASP A 46 -0.07 -7.36 -5.06
C ASP A 46 -0.74 -6.59 -3.91
N ARG A 47 -1.67 -7.18 -3.16
CA ARG A 47 -2.39 -6.51 -2.08
C ARG A 47 -1.45 -5.87 -1.06
N PHE A 48 -0.41 -6.60 -0.65
CA PHE A 48 0.57 -6.09 0.31
C PHE A 48 1.39 -4.93 -0.28
N ASN A 49 1.77 -5.02 -1.54
CA ASN A 49 2.44 -3.94 -2.26
C ASN A 49 1.60 -2.65 -2.26
N VAL A 50 0.28 -2.78 -2.44
CA VAL A 50 -0.66 -1.66 -2.39
C VAL A 50 -0.82 -1.11 -0.98
N ILE A 51 -0.98 -1.98 0.04
CA ILE A 51 -1.13 -1.57 1.44
C ILE A 51 0.10 -0.79 1.91
N PHE A 52 1.31 -1.28 1.63
CA PHE A 52 2.55 -0.58 2.02
C PHE A 52 2.71 0.74 1.27
N ALA A 53 2.37 0.79 -0.03
CA ALA A 53 2.40 2.02 -0.81
C ALA A 53 1.42 3.07 -0.26
N LEU A 54 0.18 2.68 0.03
CA LEU A 54 -0.84 3.56 0.62
C LEU A 54 -0.41 4.06 1.99
N ALA A 55 0.10 3.18 2.86
CA ALA A 55 0.57 3.58 4.18
C ALA A 55 1.70 4.61 4.09
N HIS A 56 2.64 4.43 3.17
CA HIS A 56 3.69 5.40 2.91
C HIS A 56 3.13 6.74 2.39
N CYS A 57 2.17 6.70 1.47
CA CYS A 57 1.55 7.92 0.94
C CYS A 57 0.76 8.69 2.01
N MET A 58 -0.03 7.98 2.82
CA MET A 58 -0.78 8.54 3.95
C MET A 58 0.15 9.14 5.01
N TRP A 59 1.32 8.51 5.25
CA TRP A 59 2.36 9.05 6.12
C TRP A 59 2.96 10.34 5.55
N GLU A 60 3.25 10.40 4.24
CA GLU A 60 3.77 11.61 3.58
C GLU A 60 2.80 12.80 3.66
N VAL A 61 1.48 12.57 3.59
CA VAL A 61 0.47 13.63 3.74
C VAL A 61 0.07 13.92 5.19
N GLY A 62 0.63 13.19 6.16
CA GLY A 62 0.33 13.35 7.59
C GLY A 62 -1.10 12.96 7.99
N GLN A 63 -1.78 12.16 7.17
CA GLN A 63 -3.15 11.67 7.37
C GLN A 63 -3.19 10.17 7.68
N LEU A 64 -2.07 9.61 8.16
CA LEU A 64 -1.98 8.20 8.51
C LEU A 64 -2.75 7.91 9.80
N ASP A 65 -3.79 7.08 9.71
CA ASP A 65 -4.50 6.59 10.88
C ASP A 65 -3.63 5.58 11.66
N ASN A 66 -3.59 5.72 12.98
CA ASN A 66 -2.93 4.79 13.88
C ASN A 66 -3.48 3.36 13.76
N LYS A 67 -4.78 3.22 13.40
CA LYS A 67 -5.36 1.90 13.12
C LYS A 67 -4.70 1.24 11.91
N PHE A 68 -4.51 2.01 10.84
CA PHE A 68 -3.89 1.52 9.61
C PHE A 68 -2.42 1.21 9.81
N LEU A 69 -1.69 2.03 10.58
CA LEU A 69 -0.31 1.72 10.95
C LEU A 69 -0.21 0.41 11.75
N ASN A 70 -1.13 0.15 12.68
CA ASN A 70 -1.17 -1.12 13.41
C ASN A 70 -1.53 -2.31 12.52
N GLU A 71 -2.39 -2.12 11.53
CA GLU A 71 -2.73 -3.14 10.54
C GLU A 71 -1.48 -3.52 9.71
N VAL A 72 -0.79 -2.53 9.15
CA VAL A 72 0.48 -2.73 8.44
C VAL A 72 1.52 -3.41 9.31
N LYS A 73 1.61 -2.99 10.58
CA LYS A 73 2.54 -3.60 11.53
C LYS A 73 2.19 -5.07 11.81
N ASN A 74 0.92 -5.39 12.00
CA ASN A 74 0.49 -6.78 12.20
C ASN A 74 0.78 -7.64 10.97
N ILE A 75 0.60 -7.12 9.75
CA ILE A 75 0.94 -7.84 8.52
C ILE A 75 2.44 -8.18 8.49
N ILE A 76 3.31 -7.23 8.87
CA ILE A 76 4.75 -7.43 8.94
C ILE A 76 5.11 -8.42 10.06
N ASP A 77 4.54 -8.25 11.26
CA ASP A 77 4.82 -9.10 12.43
C ASP A 77 4.31 -10.54 12.25
N ASN A 78 3.22 -10.74 11.49
CA ASN A 78 2.68 -12.06 11.16
C ASN A 78 3.36 -12.74 9.96
N GLU A 79 4.30 -12.05 9.31
CA GLU A 79 5.01 -12.52 8.11
C GLU A 79 4.03 -13.00 7.00
N GLU A 80 2.83 -12.40 6.91
CA GLU A 80 1.81 -12.86 5.96
C GLU A 80 2.28 -12.70 4.50
N ASP A 81 3.06 -11.66 4.23
CA ASP A 81 3.72 -11.41 2.93
C ASP A 81 4.73 -12.52 2.56
N LEU A 82 5.42 -13.11 3.55
CA LEU A 82 6.38 -14.21 3.33
C LEU A 82 5.68 -15.56 3.13
N LYS A 83 4.47 -15.75 3.66
CA LYS A 83 3.71 -16.99 3.52
C LYS A 83 3.07 -17.18 2.14
N VAL A 84 2.82 -16.09 1.41
CA VAL A 84 2.35 -16.18 0.01
C VAL A 84 3.40 -16.85 -0.89
N LEU A 85 4.68 -16.79 -0.52
CA LEU A 85 5.78 -17.44 -1.26
C LEU A 85 5.96 -18.94 -0.95
N GLU A 86 5.18 -19.54 -0.04
CA GLU A 86 5.31 -20.96 0.34
C GLU A 86 4.36 -21.94 -0.38
N GLU A 87 3.56 -21.53 -1.38
CA GLU A 87 2.75 -22.47 -2.21
C GLU A 87 3.39 -22.87 -3.54
#